data_AF-A0AAU1CS38-F1
#
_entry.id   AF-A0AAU1CS38-F1
#
_cell.length_a   1.000
_cell.length_b   1.000
_cell.length_c   1.000
_cell.angle_alpha   90.00
_cell.angle_beta   90.00
_cell.angle_gamma   90.00
#
_symmetry.space_group_name_H-M   'P 1'
#
loop_
_entity.id
_entity.type
_entity.pdbx_description
1 polymer ?
#
loop_
_entity_poly.entity_id
_entity_poly.type
_entity_poly.pdbx_seq_one_letter_code
_entity_poly.pdbx_strand_id
1 'polypeptide(L)'
;MAGLEGVEQPRQRGSSAAARWAPVVEDEQALKALELFGNPTDEEVRLPSRPESAATARRLTQCVVLRQWALPAQTAEHAVLLVSELVGNAVRHTGARVFGLRMLRRRGWIRIEVRDPSRGLPCLMPVQEMDTSGRGLFLVDKLSDRWGVDLLPRGKTTWFEMRVTDR
;
A
#
# COMPACT_ATOMS: atom_id res chain seq x y z
N MET A 1 -51.20 44.69 -11.54
CA MET A 1 -49.87 44.83 -12.17
C MET A 1 -49.05 43.61 -11.81
N ALA A 2 -48.56 42.92 -12.85
CA ALA A 2 -47.55 41.84 -12.97
C ALA A 2 -47.12 41.06 -11.70
N GLY A 3 -47.00 39.74 -11.68
CA GLY A 3 -46.92 38.76 -12.77
C GLY A 3 -45.93 37.64 -12.38
N LEU A 4 -46.42 36.40 -12.48
CA LEU A 4 -45.71 35.15 -12.86
C LEU A 4 -44.68 34.50 -11.90
N GLU A 5 -45.18 33.46 -11.23
CA GLU A 5 -44.67 32.07 -11.17
C GLU A 5 -43.18 31.80 -11.46
N GLY A 6 -42.48 31.31 -10.43
CA GLY A 6 -41.12 30.78 -10.51
C GLY A 6 -41.04 29.39 -9.91
N VAL A 7 -41.41 28.39 -10.72
CA VAL A 7 -40.93 27.00 -10.82
C VAL A 7 -39.99 26.50 -9.71
N GLU A 8 -40.47 25.50 -8.97
CA GLU A 8 -39.64 24.47 -8.33
C GLU A 8 -38.81 23.73 -9.38
N GLN A 9 -37.49 23.66 -9.21
CA GLN A 9 -36.67 22.64 -9.86
C GLN A 9 -35.72 21.96 -8.85
N PRO A 10 -35.52 20.64 -9.01
CA PRO A 10 -35.08 19.77 -7.94
C PRO A 10 -33.57 19.77 -7.79
N ARG A 11 -33.13 19.58 -6.52
CA ARG A 11 -31.74 19.32 -6.14
C ARG A 11 -31.19 18.15 -6.94
N GLN A 12 -30.31 18.43 -7.90
CA GLN A 12 -29.48 17.41 -8.54
C GLN A 12 -28.53 16.83 -7.49
N ARG A 13 -28.92 15.69 -6.91
CA ARG A 13 -27.99 14.75 -6.28
C ARG A 13 -27.04 14.27 -7.37
N GLY A 14 -25.83 14.83 -7.40
CA GLY A 14 -24.70 14.22 -8.08
C GLY A 14 -24.38 12.89 -7.41
N SER A 15 -25.01 11.83 -7.89
CA SER A 15 -24.61 10.45 -7.60
C SER A 15 -23.24 10.24 -8.22
N SER A 16 -22.19 10.41 -7.41
CA SER A 16 -20.88 9.85 -7.72
C SER A 16 -21.06 8.34 -7.78
N ALA A 17 -21.22 7.83 -9.00
CA ALA A 17 -21.17 6.40 -9.28
C ALA A 17 -19.80 5.92 -8.84
N ALA A 18 -19.74 5.26 -7.69
CA ALA A 18 -18.62 4.39 -7.35
C ALA A 18 -18.53 3.37 -8.49
N ALA A 19 -17.57 3.60 -9.40
CA ALA A 19 -17.27 2.68 -10.47
C ALA A 19 -17.03 1.33 -9.81
N ARG A 20 -17.93 0.36 -10.09
CA ARG A 20 -17.75 -1.03 -9.69
C ARG A 20 -16.53 -1.54 -10.44
N TRP A 21 -15.35 -1.32 -9.86
CA TRP A 21 -14.10 -1.86 -10.34
C TRP A 21 -14.20 -3.38 -10.19
N ALA A 22 -14.06 -4.10 -11.30
CA ALA A 22 -14.29 -5.53 -11.33
C ALA A 22 -13.05 -6.28 -10.79
N PRO A 23 -13.21 -7.26 -9.88
CA PRO A 23 -12.10 -8.03 -9.32
C PRO A 23 -11.23 -8.70 -10.40
N VAL A 24 -11.83 -9.09 -11.53
CA VAL A 24 -11.13 -9.72 -12.67
C VAL A 24 -10.06 -8.82 -13.29
N VAL A 25 -10.30 -7.50 -13.36
CA VAL A 25 -9.36 -6.55 -13.97
C VAL A 25 -8.15 -6.36 -13.07
N GLU A 26 -8.36 -6.23 -11.76
CA GLU A 26 -7.27 -6.15 -10.77
C GLU A 26 -6.40 -7.41 -10.81
N ASP A 27 -7.02 -8.57 -10.97
CA ASP A 27 -6.36 -9.86 -11.06
C ASP A 27 -5.43 -9.97 -12.28
N GLU A 28 -5.89 -9.58 -13.48
CA GLU A 28 -5.03 -9.59 -14.68
C GLU A 28 -3.79 -8.71 -14.52
N GLN A 29 -3.95 -7.56 -13.88
CA GLN A 29 -2.86 -6.61 -13.76
C GLN A 29 -1.90 -6.96 -12.64
N ALA A 30 -2.36 -7.66 -11.61
CA ALA A 30 -1.47 -8.27 -10.64
C ALA A 30 -0.63 -9.39 -11.27
N LEU A 31 -1.23 -10.21 -12.15
CA LEU A 31 -0.49 -11.22 -12.91
C LEU A 31 0.55 -10.58 -13.84
N LYS A 32 0.16 -9.55 -14.61
CA LYS A 32 1.11 -8.77 -15.43
C LYS A 32 2.24 -8.16 -14.58
N ALA A 33 1.95 -7.69 -13.36
CA ALA A 33 2.96 -7.16 -12.48
C ALA A 33 3.96 -8.24 -12.02
N LEU A 34 3.47 -9.46 -11.70
CA LEU A 34 4.33 -10.60 -11.37
C LEU A 34 5.21 -11.00 -12.55
N GLU A 35 4.68 -11.00 -13.78
CA GLU A 35 5.45 -11.29 -14.99
C GLU A 35 6.52 -10.22 -15.27
N LEU A 36 6.18 -8.94 -15.13
CA LEU A 36 7.07 -7.83 -15.46
C LEU A 36 8.18 -7.61 -14.43
N PHE A 37 7.87 -7.80 -13.15
CA PHE A 37 8.76 -7.41 -12.05
C PHE A 37 9.26 -8.60 -11.22
N GLY A 38 8.67 -9.78 -11.39
CA GLY A 38 8.95 -10.96 -10.60
C GLY A 38 8.04 -11.12 -9.38
N ASN A 39 8.20 -12.24 -8.69
CA ASN A 39 7.45 -12.55 -7.49
C ASN A 39 8.22 -12.09 -6.23
N PRO A 40 7.67 -11.17 -5.42
CA PRO A 40 8.36 -10.66 -4.22
C PRO A 40 8.52 -11.71 -3.11
N THR A 41 7.88 -12.87 -3.24
CA THR A 41 8.08 -14.02 -2.33
C THR A 41 9.33 -14.82 -2.65
N ASP A 42 9.75 -14.86 -3.92
CA ASP A 42 10.94 -15.60 -4.35
C ASP A 42 12.19 -14.77 -4.09
N GLU A 43 12.19 -13.51 -4.53
CA GLU A 43 13.31 -12.57 -4.36
C GLU A 43 12.87 -11.11 -4.16
N GLU A 44 13.82 -10.18 -4.04
CA GLU A 44 13.52 -8.74 -3.95
C GLU A 44 13.13 -8.21 -5.35
N VAL A 45 11.91 -7.73 -5.47
CA VAL A 45 11.39 -7.12 -6.69
C VAL A 45 11.75 -5.64 -6.73
N ARG A 46 12.35 -5.18 -7.83
CA ARG A 46 12.78 -3.79 -8.00
C ARG A 46 11.78 -2.97 -8.79
N LEU A 47 11.29 -1.89 -8.18
CA LEU A 47 10.29 -1.01 -8.75
C LEU A 47 10.87 0.41 -8.93
N PRO A 48 10.56 1.11 -10.03
CA PRO A 48 10.87 2.53 -10.15
C PRO A 48 10.30 3.32 -8.97
N SER A 49 11.04 4.30 -8.47
CA SER A 49 10.58 5.15 -7.37
C SER A 49 9.70 6.27 -7.92
N ARG A 50 8.47 5.92 -8.30
CA ARG A 50 7.46 6.85 -8.82
C ARG A 50 6.10 6.60 -8.16
N PRO A 51 5.21 7.60 -8.10
CA PRO A 51 3.88 7.43 -7.50
C PRO A 51 3.09 6.24 -8.08
N GLU A 52 3.23 5.96 -9.37
CA GLU A 52 2.54 4.86 -10.07
C GLU A 52 2.99 3.49 -9.56
N SER A 53 4.26 3.36 -9.14
CA SER A 53 4.81 2.11 -8.61
C SER A 53 4.23 1.73 -7.25
N ALA A 54 3.58 2.66 -6.54
CA ALA A 54 2.79 2.33 -5.37
C ALA A 54 1.56 1.47 -5.73
N ALA A 55 0.94 1.71 -6.89
CA ALA A 55 -0.17 0.88 -7.37
C ALA A 55 0.31 -0.54 -7.72
N THR A 56 1.48 -0.66 -8.35
CA THR A 56 2.10 -1.97 -8.62
C THR A 56 2.42 -2.73 -7.33
N ALA A 57 3.04 -2.07 -6.35
CA ALA A 57 3.35 -2.70 -5.06
C ALA A 57 2.09 -3.17 -4.32
N ARG A 58 1.01 -2.38 -4.32
CA ARG A 58 -0.29 -2.78 -3.77
C ARG A 58 -0.84 -4.03 -4.45
N ARG A 59 -0.84 -4.07 -5.78
CA ARG A 59 -1.37 -5.21 -6.56
C ARG A 59 -0.58 -6.49 -6.31
N LEU A 60 0.76 -6.40 -6.32
CA LEU A 60 1.63 -7.53 -5.98
C LEU A 60 1.31 -8.04 -4.57
N THR A 61 1.20 -7.13 -3.59
CA THR A 61 0.91 -7.47 -2.19
C THR A 61 -0.44 -8.16 -2.05
N GLN A 62 -1.50 -7.60 -2.64
CA GLN A 62 -2.84 -8.16 -2.61
C GLN A 62 -2.89 -9.56 -3.24
N CYS A 63 -2.28 -9.72 -4.42
CA CYS A 63 -2.23 -11.00 -5.12
C CYS A 63 -1.47 -12.06 -4.31
N VAL A 64 -0.30 -11.72 -3.77
CA VAL A 64 0.48 -12.65 -2.94
C VAL A 64 -0.32 -13.05 -1.69
N VAL A 65 -0.87 -12.10 -0.95
CA VAL A 65 -1.58 -12.39 0.30
C VAL A 65 -2.84 -13.22 0.06
N LEU A 66 -3.65 -12.86 -0.94
CA LEU A 66 -4.93 -13.54 -1.22
C LEU A 66 -4.76 -14.87 -1.96
N ARG A 67 -3.89 -14.92 -2.98
CA ARG A 67 -3.83 -16.05 -3.91
C ARG A 67 -2.69 -17.00 -3.55
N GLN A 68 -1.49 -16.49 -3.33
CA GLN A 68 -0.33 -17.34 -3.08
C GLN A 68 -0.29 -17.83 -1.62
N TRP A 69 -0.63 -16.96 -0.67
CA TRP A 69 -0.66 -17.32 0.75
C TRP A 69 -2.05 -17.73 1.25
N ALA A 70 -3.11 -17.52 0.45
CA ALA A 70 -4.48 -17.87 0.80
C ALA A 70 -4.96 -17.32 2.15
N LEU A 71 -4.51 -16.11 2.49
CA LEU A 71 -4.84 -15.42 3.74
C LEU A 71 -6.17 -14.64 3.62
N PRO A 72 -6.83 -14.31 4.75
CA PRO A 72 -8.09 -13.58 4.74
C PRO A 72 -8.01 -12.21 4.07
N ALA A 73 -9.13 -11.76 3.50
CA ALA A 73 -9.24 -10.46 2.83
C ALA A 73 -8.83 -9.28 3.73
N GLN A 74 -9.24 -9.32 5.01
CA GLN A 74 -8.87 -8.31 5.99
C GLN A 74 -7.34 -8.20 6.20
N THR A 75 -6.63 -9.34 6.15
CA THR A 75 -5.16 -9.32 6.21
C THR A 75 -4.57 -8.66 4.97
N ALA A 76 -5.13 -8.93 3.78
CA ALA A 76 -4.71 -8.28 2.55
C ALA A 76 -4.95 -6.76 2.56
N GLU A 77 -6.12 -6.32 3.05
CA GLU A 77 -6.46 -4.90 3.18
C GLU A 77 -5.43 -4.15 4.05
N HIS A 78 -5.12 -4.66 5.23
CA HIS A 78 -4.11 -4.08 6.11
C HIS A 78 -2.72 -4.12 5.46
N ALA A 79 -2.29 -5.26 4.90
CA ALA A 79 -0.98 -5.38 4.28
C ALA A 79 -0.80 -4.39 3.10
N VAL A 80 -1.82 -4.25 2.25
CA VAL A 80 -1.83 -3.32 1.11
C VAL A 80 -1.76 -1.86 1.56
N LEU A 81 -2.48 -1.51 2.64
CA LEU A 81 -2.42 -0.19 3.24
C LEU A 81 -1.01 0.10 3.76
N LEU A 82 -0.44 -0.79 4.57
CA LEU A 82 0.89 -0.59 5.15
C LEU A 82 2.00 -0.55 4.09
N VAL A 83 1.91 -1.37 3.04
CA VAL A 83 2.81 -1.28 1.88
C VAL A 83 2.70 0.07 1.20
N SER A 84 1.49 0.64 1.08
CA SER A 84 1.32 1.97 0.49
C SER A 84 2.02 3.05 1.29
N GLU A 85 1.99 2.95 2.62
CA GLU A 85 2.68 3.90 3.49
C GLU A 85 4.20 3.77 3.39
N LEU A 86 4.74 2.55 3.41
CA LEU A 86 6.19 2.34 3.29
C LEU A 86 6.71 2.76 1.92
N VAL A 87 6.03 2.38 0.84
CA VAL A 87 6.39 2.79 -0.53
C VAL A 87 6.22 4.29 -0.71
N GLY A 88 5.14 4.88 -0.18
CA GLY A 88 4.92 6.31 -0.19
C GLY A 88 6.06 7.08 0.49
N ASN A 89 6.55 6.57 1.62
CA ASN A 89 7.71 7.14 2.30
C ASN A 89 8.99 7.01 1.47
N ALA A 90 9.23 5.85 0.86
CA ALA A 90 10.38 5.63 -0.01
C ALA A 90 10.36 6.60 -1.21
N VAL A 91 9.22 6.74 -1.89
CA VAL A 91 9.06 7.62 -3.06
C VAL A 91 9.20 9.10 -2.68
N ARG A 92 8.59 9.54 -1.57
CA ARG A 92 8.56 10.96 -1.16
C ARG A 92 9.87 11.45 -0.56
N HIS A 93 10.60 10.61 0.17
CA HIS A 93 11.66 11.09 1.07
C HIS A 93 13.07 10.64 0.72
N THR A 94 13.26 9.73 -0.24
CA THR A 94 14.59 9.15 -0.51
C THR A 94 15.30 9.76 -1.71
N GLY A 95 14.56 10.30 -2.68
CA GLY A 95 15.10 10.72 -3.98
C GLY A 95 15.70 9.57 -4.81
N ALA A 96 15.49 8.31 -4.38
CA ALA A 96 16.00 7.14 -5.07
C ALA A 96 15.34 6.98 -6.45
N ARG A 97 16.04 6.33 -7.39
CA ARG A 97 15.45 5.97 -8.69
C ARG A 97 14.63 4.68 -8.62
N VAL A 98 14.95 3.80 -7.68
CA VAL A 98 14.39 2.45 -7.54
C VAL A 98 14.29 2.12 -6.05
N PHE A 99 13.25 1.39 -5.66
CA PHE A 99 13.12 0.72 -4.37
C PHE A 99 12.89 -0.79 -4.57
N GLY A 100 13.19 -1.58 -3.56
CA GLY A 100 12.95 -3.02 -3.52
C GLY A 100 11.72 -3.37 -2.69
N LEU A 101 10.95 -4.38 -3.10
CA LEU A 101 9.85 -4.98 -2.36
C LEU A 101 10.15 -6.47 -2.16
N ARG A 102 10.09 -6.94 -0.91
CA ARG A 102 10.23 -8.37 -0.56
C ARG A 102 9.13 -8.76 0.41
N MET A 103 8.58 -9.96 0.22
CA MET A 103 7.49 -10.51 1.02
C MET A 103 7.89 -11.89 1.55
N LEU A 104 7.87 -12.06 2.86
CA LEU A 104 8.31 -13.28 3.53
C LEU A 104 7.15 -13.84 4.33
N ARG A 105 6.91 -15.15 4.21
CA ARG A 105 5.98 -15.88 5.07
C ARG A 105 6.73 -16.90 5.92
N ARG A 106 6.36 -16.97 7.19
CA ARG A 106 6.77 -18.00 8.15
C ARG A 106 5.52 -18.49 8.89
N ARG A 107 5.68 -19.54 9.71
CA ARG A 107 4.58 -20.05 10.54
C ARG A 107 4.06 -18.95 11.45
N GLY A 108 2.77 -18.64 11.35
CA GLY A 108 2.08 -17.66 12.18
C GLY A 108 2.36 -16.17 11.90
N TRP A 109 3.21 -15.82 10.93
CA TRP A 109 3.44 -14.41 10.57
C TRP A 109 3.91 -14.19 9.13
N ILE A 110 3.62 -12.99 8.64
CA ILE A 110 4.16 -12.45 7.39
C ILE A 110 5.01 -11.22 7.69
N ARG A 111 6.00 -10.96 6.84
CA ARG A 111 6.83 -9.76 6.87
C ARG A 111 6.94 -9.18 5.48
N ILE A 112 6.78 -7.87 5.40
CA ILE A 112 6.88 -7.15 4.14
C ILE A 112 7.93 -6.06 4.31
N GLU A 113 8.84 -6.02 3.34
CA GLU A 113 10.06 -5.23 3.38
C GLU A 113 10.10 -4.29 2.18
N VAL A 114 10.39 -3.02 2.44
CA VAL A 114 10.66 -1.99 1.44
C VAL A 114 12.10 -1.52 1.62
N ARG A 115 12.94 -1.80 0.63
CA ARG A 115 14.34 -1.44 0.62
C ARG A 115 14.59 -0.21 -0.23
N ASP A 116 15.33 0.75 0.30
CA ASP A 116 15.72 1.96 -0.43
C ASP A 116 17.18 2.34 -0.12
N PRO A 117 17.87 3.07 -1.01
CA PRO A 117 19.29 3.40 -0.84
C PRO A 117 19.54 4.54 0.18
N SER A 118 18.49 5.19 0.72
CA SER A 118 18.65 6.28 1.69
C SER A 118 18.94 5.73 3.09
N ARG A 119 19.81 6.43 3.81
CA ARG A 119 20.09 6.17 5.23
C ARG A 119 19.19 6.96 6.18
N GLY A 120 18.32 7.83 5.65
CA GLY A 120 17.37 8.59 6.46
C GLY A 120 16.37 7.66 7.13
N LEU A 121 16.26 7.72 8.45
CA LEU A 121 15.32 6.90 9.20
C LEU A 121 13.90 7.50 9.15
N PRO A 122 12.86 6.68 8.97
CA PRO A 122 11.48 7.11 9.19
C PRO A 122 11.31 7.65 10.62
N CYS A 123 10.70 8.82 10.77
CA CYS A 123 10.38 9.42 12.06
C CYS A 123 8.88 9.31 12.31
N LEU A 124 8.49 8.66 13.41
CA LEU A 124 7.10 8.62 13.83
C LEU A 124 6.71 9.99 14.39
N MET A 125 5.91 10.71 13.62
CA MET A 125 5.43 12.04 13.98
C MET A 125 4.12 11.92 14.76
N PRO A 126 3.85 12.78 15.76
CA PRO A 126 2.51 12.93 16.32
C PRO A 126 1.52 13.29 15.20
N VAL A 127 0.37 12.61 15.19
CA VAL A 127 -0.69 12.80 14.19
C VAL A 127 -1.94 13.29 14.90
N GLN A 128 -2.55 14.36 14.40
CA GLN A 128 -3.88 14.81 14.80
C GLN A 128 -4.96 14.21 13.89
N GLU A 129 -6.20 14.13 14.39
CA GLU A 129 -7.29 13.47 13.68
C GLU A 129 -7.56 14.07 12.29
N MET A 130 -7.35 15.39 12.15
CA MET A 130 -7.57 16.17 10.92
C MET A 130 -6.35 16.22 9.98
N ASP A 131 -5.22 15.63 10.38
CA ASP A 131 -4.03 15.64 9.52
C ASP A 131 -4.27 14.78 8.29
N THR A 132 -4.04 15.38 7.12
CA THR A 132 -4.14 14.72 5.80
C THR A 132 -2.80 14.16 5.33
N SER A 133 -1.71 14.43 6.05
CA SER A 133 -0.35 13.97 5.76
C SER A 133 0.36 13.54 7.05
N GLY A 134 1.49 12.82 6.95
CA GLY A 134 2.26 12.40 8.13
C GLY A 134 1.70 11.20 8.89
N ARG A 135 0.54 10.65 8.49
CA ARG A 135 -0.08 9.48 9.15
C ARG A 135 0.57 8.14 8.84
N GLY A 136 1.46 8.08 7.86
CA GLY A 136 1.89 6.80 7.29
C GLY A 136 2.53 5.85 8.30
N LEU A 137 3.51 6.35 9.07
CA LEU A 137 4.15 5.55 10.12
C LEU A 137 3.22 5.28 11.30
N PHE A 138 2.28 6.19 11.58
CA PHE A 138 1.25 5.94 12.59
C PHE A 138 0.35 4.77 12.20
N LEU A 139 -0.06 4.65 10.93
CA LEU A 139 -0.84 3.51 10.46
C LEU A 139 -0.04 2.20 10.55
N VAL A 140 1.24 2.24 10.17
CA VAL A 140 2.16 1.10 10.32
C VAL A 140 2.26 0.67 11.79
N ASP A 141 2.47 1.63 12.70
CA ASP A 141 2.54 1.37 14.14
C ASP A 141 1.26 0.78 14.72
N LYS A 142 0.08 1.21 14.23
CA LYS A 142 -1.22 0.75 14.74
C LYS A 142 -1.69 -0.60 14.20
N LEU A 143 -1.35 -0.92 12.96
CA LEU A 143 -1.92 -2.10 12.28
C LEU A 143 -0.95 -3.27 12.15
N SER A 144 0.34 -3.05 12.38
CA SER A 144 1.34 -4.13 12.43
C SER A 144 1.53 -4.65 13.85
N ASP A 145 1.98 -5.90 13.98
CA ASP A 145 2.41 -6.44 15.28
C ASP A 145 3.82 -5.95 15.64
N ARG A 146 4.68 -5.80 14.64
CA ARG A 146 6.03 -5.26 14.76
C ARG A 146 6.38 -4.49 13.50
N TRP A 147 7.17 -3.45 13.63
CA TRP A 147 7.78 -2.77 12.51
C TRP A 147 9.15 -2.23 12.89
N GLY A 148 9.96 -1.93 11.88
CA GLY A 148 11.30 -1.45 12.13
C GLY A 148 12.05 -1.08 10.88
N VAL A 149 13.33 -0.79 11.08
CA VAL A 149 14.25 -0.39 10.03
C VAL A 149 15.57 -1.09 10.25
N ASP A 150 15.99 -1.88 9.27
CA ASP A 150 17.30 -2.51 9.26
C ASP A 150 18.25 -1.65 8.43
N LEU A 151 19.27 -1.07 9.07
CA LEU A 151 20.29 -0.30 8.38
C LEU A 151 21.24 -1.24 7.63
N LEU A 152 21.48 -0.94 6.36
CA LEU A 152 22.36 -1.71 5.49
C LEU A 152 23.55 -0.85 5.05
N PRO A 153 24.67 -1.45 4.61
CA PRO A 153 25.82 -0.69 4.09
C PRO A 153 25.45 0.26 2.93
N ARG A 154 24.41 -0.09 2.16
CA ARG A 154 23.91 0.69 1.01
C ARG A 154 22.41 0.93 1.11
N GLY A 155 21.99 1.61 2.18
CA GLY A 155 20.62 2.06 2.39
C GLY A 155 19.99 1.45 3.63
N LYS A 156 18.69 1.21 3.56
CA LYS A 156 17.92 0.60 4.65
C LYS A 156 16.81 -0.28 4.11
N THR A 157 16.32 -1.15 4.98
CA THR A 157 15.07 -1.88 4.77
C THR A 157 14.09 -1.45 5.83
N THR A 158 13.00 -0.78 5.43
CA THR A 158 11.87 -0.53 6.33
C THR A 158 10.90 -1.70 6.21
N TRP A 159 10.40 -2.19 7.32
CA TRP A 159 9.64 -3.43 7.33
C TRP A 159 8.52 -3.41 8.37
N PHE A 160 7.51 -4.24 8.15
CA PHE A 160 6.50 -4.57 9.14
C PHE A 160 6.19 -6.06 9.14
N GLU A 161 5.70 -6.56 10.26
CA GLU A 161 5.26 -7.93 10.50
C GLU A 161 3.80 -7.93 10.95
N MET A 162 3.05 -8.92 10.48
CA MET A 162 1.68 -9.19 10.92
C MET A 162 1.56 -10.65 11.29
N ARG A 163 0.93 -10.93 12.43
CA ARG A 163 0.48 -12.26 12.79
C ARG A 163 -0.62 -12.69 11.84
N VAL A 164 -0.51 -13.92 11.39
CA VAL A 164 -1.51 -14.53 10.52
C VAL A 164 -1.89 -15.88 11.09
N THR A 165 -3.18 -16.18 11.08
CA THR A 165 -3.64 -17.52 11.43
C THR A 165 -3.37 -18.42 10.23
N ASP A 166 -2.55 -19.45 10.42
CA ASP A 166 -2.46 -20.51 9.42
C ASP A 166 -3.82 -21.22 9.35
N ARG A 167 -4.32 -21.41 8.13
CA ARG A 167 -5.54 -22.19 7.87
C ARG A 167 -5.24 -23.67 7.91
#